data_AF-A0A1B3PPH8-F1
#
_entry.id   AF-A0A1B3PPH8-F1
#
_cell.length_a   1.000
_cell.length_b   1.000
_cell.length_c   1.000
_cell.angle_alpha   90.00
_cell.angle_beta   90.00
_cell.angle_gamma   90.00
#
_symmetry.space_group_name_H-M   'P 1'
#
loop_
_entity.id
_entity.type
_entity.pdbx_description
1 polymer ?
#
loop_
_entity_poly.entity_id
_entity_poly.type
_entity_poly.pdbx_seq_one_letter_code
_entity_poly.pdbx_strand_id
1 'polypeptide(L)'
;MPATRSSQQLTLQSFGEISRFLREGVADEESRQLRDSLGMLSNHIDSAVRTRRTGTDTAAITGRVVALATCAREHQLFLTGLGSGWHALYEFGAYQRALRELRTATAEWLETLERRSPREHAAFDAFELLAWRTLGEALLLIDMYEHSSDPPSELPSPARPGRRTSTLGRVLGWLGRWRKPKR
;
A
#
# COMPACT_ATOMS: atom_id res chain seq x y z
N MET A 1 29.23 14.38 8.10
CA MET A 1 28.29 15.02 7.16
C MET A 1 26.91 14.46 7.43
N PRO A 2 25.99 15.18 8.09
CA PRO A 2 24.63 14.68 8.30
C PRO A 2 23.83 14.87 7.01
N ALA A 3 23.27 13.78 6.47
CA ALA A 3 22.35 13.86 5.35
C ALA A 3 21.03 14.46 5.85
N THR A 4 20.82 15.75 5.55
CA THR A 4 19.54 16.42 5.65
C THR A 4 18.55 15.68 4.75
N ARG A 5 17.74 14.79 5.32
CA ARG A 5 16.60 14.19 4.64
C ARG A 5 15.58 15.28 4.37
N SER A 6 15.72 15.91 3.22
CA SER A 6 14.70 16.79 2.64
C SER A 6 13.39 16.02 2.62
N SER A 7 12.43 16.46 3.42
CA SER A 7 11.02 16.05 3.35
C SER A 7 10.47 16.50 2.00
N GLN A 8 10.85 15.80 0.93
CA GLN A 8 10.30 16.03 -0.40
C GLN A 8 8.83 15.59 -0.33
N GLN A 9 7.95 16.53 -0.65
CA GLN A 9 6.54 16.28 -0.87
C GLN A 9 6.43 15.31 -2.06
N LEU A 10 6.51 14.01 -1.79
CA LEU A 10 6.33 12.96 -2.77
C LEU A 10 4.85 12.95 -3.17
N THR A 11 4.53 13.57 -4.30
CA THR A 11 3.28 13.30 -5.00
C THR A 11 3.40 11.91 -5.63
N LEU A 12 3.14 10.85 -4.85
CA LEU A 12 3.05 9.48 -5.36
C LEU A 12 1.79 9.39 -6.23
N GLN A 13 1.95 9.57 -7.54
CA GLN A 13 0.86 9.54 -8.52
C GLN A 13 0.81 8.22 -9.31
N SER A 14 1.82 7.36 -9.18
CA SER A 14 1.79 6.01 -9.76
C SER A 14 2.31 4.91 -8.82
N PHE A 15 1.87 3.69 -9.07
CA PHE A 15 2.37 2.48 -8.40
C PHE A 15 3.88 2.27 -8.61
N GLY A 16 4.43 2.67 -9.76
CA GLY A 16 5.87 2.60 -10.03
C GLY A 16 6.69 3.58 -9.17
N GLU A 17 6.12 4.74 -8.81
CA GLU A 17 6.76 5.67 -7.89
C GLU A 17 6.77 5.15 -6.46
N ILE A 18 5.68 4.48 -6.06
CA ILE A 18 5.62 3.78 -4.77
C ILE A 18 6.71 2.69 -4.69
N SER A 19 6.86 1.86 -5.74
CA SER A 19 7.91 0.83 -5.76
C SER A 19 9.32 1.44 -5.67
N ARG A 20 9.57 2.59 -6.30
CA ARG A 20 10.87 3.29 -6.21
C ARG A 20 11.12 3.83 -4.81
N PHE A 21 10.15 4.51 -4.23
CA PHE A 21 10.24 5.05 -2.87
C PHE A 21 10.55 3.96 -1.84
N LEU A 22 9.89 2.80 -1.93
CA LEU A 22 10.12 1.69 -1.00
C LEU A 22 11.56 1.17 -1.03
N ARG A 23 12.24 1.21 -2.20
CA ARG A 23 13.64 0.78 -2.33
C ARG A 23 14.66 1.76 -1.75
N GLU A 24 14.30 3.02 -1.55
CA GLU A 24 15.24 4.07 -1.11
C GLU A 24 15.35 4.19 0.43
N GLY A 25 14.49 3.50 1.18
CA GLY A 25 14.42 3.61 2.65
C GLY A 25 15.44 2.74 3.41
N VAL A 26 16.23 3.35 4.31
CA VAL A 26 17.14 2.66 5.24
C VAL A 26 16.38 2.32 6.53
N ALA A 27 16.19 1.03 6.83
CA ALA A 27 15.51 0.55 8.04
C ALA A 27 16.09 -0.78 8.56
N ASP A 28 15.54 -1.28 9.68
CA ASP A 28 15.79 -2.63 10.18
C ASP A 28 15.50 -3.71 9.11
N GLU A 29 16.03 -4.91 9.32
CA GLU A 29 15.96 -5.99 8.33
C GLU A 29 14.51 -6.35 7.95
N GLU A 30 13.60 -6.40 8.93
CA GLU A 30 12.19 -6.70 8.68
C GLU A 30 11.46 -5.58 7.90
N SER A 31 11.73 -4.30 8.18
CA SER A 31 11.17 -3.19 7.39
C SER A 31 11.72 -3.18 5.97
N ARG A 32 13.00 -3.51 5.76
CA ARG A 32 13.58 -3.67 4.42
C ARG A 32 12.87 -4.80 3.64
N GLN A 33 12.69 -5.96 4.25
CA GLN A 33 11.97 -7.08 3.62
C GLN A 33 10.50 -6.75 3.34
N LEU A 34 9.83 -6.03 4.24
CA LEU A 34 8.46 -5.56 4.02
C LEU A 34 8.38 -4.60 2.83
N ARG A 35 9.30 -3.63 2.75
CA ARG A 35 9.41 -2.68 1.63
C ARG A 35 9.67 -3.38 0.30
N ASP A 36 10.56 -4.37 0.27
CA ASP A 36 10.83 -5.14 -0.93
C ASP A 36 9.61 -5.94 -1.38
N SER A 37 8.94 -6.60 -0.45
CA SER A 37 7.71 -7.37 -0.71
C SER A 37 6.58 -6.46 -1.23
N LEU A 38 6.42 -5.28 -0.65
CA LEU A 38 5.48 -4.25 -1.13
C LEU A 38 5.88 -3.68 -2.49
N GLY A 39 7.18 -3.52 -2.75
CA GLY A 39 7.70 -3.11 -4.04
C GLY A 39 7.33 -4.09 -5.14
N MET A 40 7.44 -5.40 -4.88
CA MET A 40 6.98 -6.45 -5.79
C MET A 40 5.47 -6.37 -6.02
N LEU A 41 4.68 -6.29 -4.95
CA LEU A 41 3.21 -6.19 -5.04
C LEU A 41 2.79 -4.97 -5.87
N SER A 42 3.39 -3.80 -5.63
CA SER A 42 3.11 -2.57 -6.38
C SER A 42 3.43 -2.71 -7.88
N ASN A 43 4.53 -3.39 -8.23
CA ASN A 43 4.88 -3.64 -9.63
C ASN A 43 3.89 -4.58 -10.32
N HIS A 44 3.39 -5.60 -9.62
CA HIS A 44 2.35 -6.49 -10.17
C HIS A 44 1.02 -5.75 -10.36
N ILE A 45 0.63 -4.89 -9.43
CA ILE A 45 -0.55 -4.03 -9.55
C ILE A 45 -0.40 -3.11 -10.79
N ASP A 46 0.72 -2.40 -10.90
CA ASP A 46 0.99 -1.50 -12.03
C ASP A 46 0.94 -2.25 -13.37
N SER A 47 1.58 -3.41 -13.45
CA SER A 47 1.56 -4.23 -14.66
C SER A 47 0.14 -4.67 -15.03
N ALA A 48 -0.67 -5.12 -14.07
CA ALA A 48 -2.05 -5.55 -14.33
C ALA A 48 -2.92 -4.37 -14.79
N VAL A 49 -2.82 -3.22 -14.11
CA VAL A 49 -3.55 -1.99 -14.45
C VAL A 49 -3.17 -1.46 -15.83
N ARG A 50 -1.87 -1.40 -16.14
CA ARG A 50 -1.38 -0.95 -17.44
C ARG A 50 -1.84 -1.88 -18.55
N THR A 51 -1.65 -3.19 -18.42
CA THR A 51 -2.06 -4.17 -19.44
C THR A 51 -3.55 -4.08 -19.73
N ARG A 52 -4.39 -3.92 -18.70
CA ARG A 52 -5.83 -3.73 -18.88
C ARG A 52 -6.17 -2.41 -19.58
N ARG A 53 -5.51 -1.30 -19.22
CA ARG A 53 -5.80 0.03 -19.80
C ARG A 53 -5.34 0.18 -21.24
N THR A 54 -4.25 -0.47 -21.64
CA THR A 54 -3.66 -0.33 -22.98
C THR A 54 -4.03 -1.46 -23.93
N GLY A 55 -4.53 -2.59 -23.42
CA GLY A 55 -4.76 -3.79 -24.20
C GLY A 55 -6.19 -4.31 -24.10
N THR A 56 -6.63 -4.98 -25.17
CA THR A 56 -7.89 -5.74 -25.21
C THR A 56 -7.66 -7.25 -25.13
N ASP A 57 -6.41 -7.69 -25.07
CA ASP A 57 -6.04 -9.10 -24.96
C ASP A 57 -6.38 -9.65 -23.56
N THR A 58 -7.54 -10.29 -23.48
CA THR A 58 -8.04 -10.90 -22.24
C THR A 58 -7.08 -11.96 -21.70
N ALA A 59 -6.34 -12.69 -22.54
CA ALA A 59 -5.41 -13.73 -22.08
C ALA A 59 -4.19 -13.10 -21.41
N ALA A 60 -3.62 -12.04 -22.01
CA ALA A 60 -2.53 -11.29 -21.40
C ALA A 60 -2.96 -10.64 -20.08
N ILE A 61 -4.16 -10.04 -20.02
CA ILE A 61 -4.71 -9.47 -18.78
C ILE A 61 -4.83 -10.56 -17.71
N THR A 62 -5.47 -11.68 -18.05
CA THR A 62 -5.68 -12.81 -17.12
C THR A 62 -4.35 -13.32 -16.54
N GLY A 63 -3.34 -13.50 -17.38
CA GLY A 63 -2.00 -13.91 -16.91
C GLY A 63 -1.38 -12.94 -15.90
N ARG A 64 -1.56 -11.63 -16.10
CA ARG A 64 -1.08 -10.60 -15.15
C ARG A 64 -1.87 -10.62 -13.83
N VAL A 65 -3.18 -10.81 -13.90
CA VAL A 65 -4.03 -10.88 -12.70
C VAL A 65 -3.74 -12.12 -11.87
N VAL A 66 -3.49 -13.28 -12.51
CA VAL A 66 -3.06 -14.51 -11.81
C VAL A 66 -1.70 -14.33 -11.13
N ALA A 67 -0.74 -13.70 -11.80
CA ALA A 67 0.56 -13.39 -11.21
C ALA A 67 0.42 -12.45 -10.00
N LEU A 68 -0.44 -11.43 -10.10
CA LEU A 68 -0.76 -10.53 -8.98
C LEU A 68 -1.41 -11.28 -7.81
N ALA A 69 -2.39 -12.15 -8.05
CA ALA A 69 -3.04 -12.93 -7.01
C ALA A 69 -2.05 -13.83 -6.25
N THR A 70 -1.08 -14.40 -6.97
CA THR A 70 0.00 -15.20 -6.38
C THR A 70 0.90 -14.33 -5.51
N CYS A 71 1.38 -13.19 -6.04
CA CYS A 71 2.21 -12.24 -5.29
C CYS A 71 1.49 -11.71 -4.04
N ALA A 72 0.19 -11.39 -4.11
CA ALA A 72 -0.59 -10.93 -2.97
C ALA A 72 -0.75 -12.03 -1.89
N ARG A 73 -0.83 -13.30 -2.30
CA ARG A 73 -0.85 -14.44 -1.37
C ARG A 73 0.49 -14.63 -0.68
N GLU A 74 1.59 -14.57 -1.42
CA GLU A 74 2.95 -14.64 -0.88
C GLU A 74 3.21 -13.49 0.09
N HIS A 75 2.80 -12.27 -0.28
CA HIS A 75 2.89 -11.11 0.60
C HIS A 75 2.09 -11.31 1.89
N GLN A 76 0.86 -11.85 1.81
CA GLN A 76 0.09 -12.15 3.02
C GLN A 76 0.76 -13.19 3.91
N LEU A 77 1.36 -14.24 3.34
CA LEU A 77 2.11 -15.24 4.09
C LEU A 77 3.33 -14.62 4.77
N PHE A 78 4.08 -13.77 4.05
CA PHE A 78 5.19 -13.02 4.62
C PHE A 78 4.77 -12.20 5.85
N LEU A 79 3.62 -11.50 5.80
CA LEU A 79 3.13 -10.71 6.94
C LEU A 79 2.90 -11.56 8.20
N THR A 80 2.50 -12.83 8.06
CA THR A 80 2.32 -13.71 9.22
C THR A 80 3.63 -14.12 9.90
N GLY A 81 4.76 -13.96 9.22
CA GLY A 81 6.10 -14.25 9.73
C GLY A 81 6.83 -13.03 10.32
N LEU A 82 6.22 -11.85 10.31
CA LEU A 82 6.84 -10.64 10.88
C LEU A 82 6.94 -10.72 12.41
N GLY A 83 7.93 -10.02 12.98
CA GLY A 83 8.12 -9.95 14.42
C GLY A 83 6.91 -9.40 15.20
N SER A 84 6.89 -9.63 16.51
CA SER A 84 5.80 -9.20 17.39
C SER A 84 5.63 -7.67 17.47
N GLY A 85 6.68 -6.90 17.15
CA GLY A 85 6.63 -5.44 17.09
C GLY A 85 5.64 -4.93 16.05
N TRP A 86 5.62 -5.54 14.86
CA TRP A 86 4.65 -5.24 13.80
C TRP A 86 3.22 -5.59 14.22
N HIS A 87 3.05 -6.77 14.82
CA HIS A 87 1.75 -7.28 15.25
C HIS A 87 1.14 -6.46 16.40
N ALA A 88 1.95 -5.70 17.15
CA ALA A 88 1.49 -4.82 18.22
C ALA A 88 0.90 -3.49 17.69
N LEU A 89 1.17 -3.12 16.43
CA LEU A 89 0.64 -1.91 15.83
C LEU A 89 -0.84 -2.07 15.44
N TYR A 90 -1.67 -1.10 15.78
CA TYR A 90 -3.08 -1.08 15.37
C TYR A 90 -3.23 -1.06 13.84
N GLU A 91 -2.32 -0.33 13.18
CA GLU A 91 -2.23 -0.16 11.73
C GLU A 91 -1.98 -1.49 11.01
N PHE A 92 -1.35 -2.45 11.68
CA PHE A 92 -1.11 -3.77 11.10
C PHE A 92 -2.43 -4.50 10.82
N GLY A 93 -3.39 -4.42 11.73
CA GLY A 93 -4.72 -4.98 11.54
C GLY A 93 -5.50 -4.30 10.41
N ALA A 94 -5.35 -2.97 10.27
CA ALA A 94 -5.94 -2.22 9.16
C ALA A 94 -5.33 -2.63 7.81
N TYR A 95 -4.00 -2.76 7.76
CA TYR A 95 -3.29 -3.18 6.57
C TYR A 95 -3.67 -4.62 6.15
N GLN A 96 -3.71 -5.56 7.10
CA GLN A 96 -4.15 -6.93 6.81
C GLN A 96 -5.58 -6.99 6.26
N ARG A 97 -6.49 -6.14 6.75
CA ARG A 97 -7.86 -6.06 6.22
C ARG A 97 -7.86 -5.54 4.79
N ALA A 98 -7.14 -4.46 4.51
CA ALA A 98 -7.03 -3.91 3.17
C ALA A 98 -6.45 -4.92 2.17
N LEU A 99 -5.42 -5.68 2.57
CA LEU A 99 -4.84 -6.73 1.75
C LEU A 99 -5.83 -7.87 1.46
N ARG A 100 -6.65 -8.28 2.44
CA ARG A 100 -7.71 -9.27 2.22
C ARG A 100 -8.75 -8.76 1.24
N GLU A 101 -9.19 -7.51 1.38
CA GLU A 101 -10.14 -6.87 0.46
C GLU A 101 -9.57 -6.79 -0.97
N LEU A 102 -8.29 -6.41 -1.12
CA LEU A 102 -7.60 -6.40 -2.41
C LEU A 102 -7.58 -7.79 -3.05
N ARG A 103 -7.28 -8.84 -2.27
CA ARG A 103 -7.27 -10.22 -2.76
C ARG A 103 -8.64 -10.68 -3.23
N THR A 104 -9.69 -10.36 -2.48
CA THR A 104 -11.08 -10.66 -2.87
C THR A 104 -11.43 -9.95 -4.18
N ALA A 105 -11.16 -8.65 -4.29
CA ALA A 105 -11.44 -7.89 -5.51
C ALA A 105 -10.62 -8.37 -6.72
N THR A 106 -9.38 -8.83 -6.49
CA THR A 106 -8.55 -9.44 -7.54
C THR A 106 -9.18 -10.74 -8.05
N ALA A 107 -9.71 -11.58 -7.16
CA ALA A 107 -10.39 -12.82 -7.52
C ALA A 107 -11.70 -12.56 -8.26
N GLU A 108 -12.50 -11.59 -7.81
CA GLU A 108 -13.74 -11.18 -8.48
C GLU A 108 -13.45 -10.63 -9.89
N TRP A 109 -12.40 -9.80 -10.03
CA TRP A 109 -12.00 -9.29 -11.33
C TRP A 109 -11.56 -10.44 -12.26
N LEU A 110 -10.76 -11.39 -11.78
CA LEU A 110 -10.36 -12.58 -12.54
C LEU A 110 -11.58 -13.41 -13.00
N GLU A 111 -12.53 -13.67 -12.11
CA GLU A 111 -13.76 -14.41 -12.42
C GLU A 111 -14.60 -13.69 -13.49
N THR A 112 -14.70 -12.36 -13.41
CA THR A 112 -15.42 -11.57 -14.43
C THR A 112 -14.72 -11.55 -15.79
N LEU A 113 -13.38 -11.58 -15.81
CA LEU A 113 -12.56 -11.69 -17.03
C LEU A 113 -12.76 -13.05 -17.70
N GLU A 114 -12.67 -14.15 -16.94
CA GLU A 114 -12.85 -15.50 -17.45
C GLU A 114 -14.25 -15.72 -18.03
N ARG A 115 -15.27 -15.17 -17.37
CA ARG A 115 -16.66 -15.23 -17.82
C ARG A 115 -17.01 -14.23 -18.92
N ARG A 116 -16.07 -13.35 -19.31
CA ARG A 116 -16.29 -12.22 -20.23
C ARG A 116 -17.54 -11.42 -19.87
N SER A 117 -17.73 -11.17 -18.58
CA SER A 117 -18.92 -10.52 -18.06
C SER A 117 -18.92 -9.03 -18.42
N PRO A 118 -20.08 -8.42 -18.73
CA PRO A 118 -20.17 -6.97 -18.88
C PRO A 118 -19.84 -6.20 -17.58
N ARG A 119 -19.77 -6.90 -16.44
CA ARG A 119 -19.38 -6.33 -15.13
C ARG A 119 -17.87 -6.23 -14.92
N GLU A 120 -17.04 -6.70 -15.86
CA GLU A 120 -15.57 -6.62 -15.76
C GLU A 120 -15.10 -5.21 -15.41
N HIS A 121 -15.70 -4.19 -16.02
CA HIS A 121 -15.26 -2.82 -15.80
C HIS A 121 -15.45 -2.35 -14.37
N ALA A 122 -16.61 -2.67 -13.77
CA ALA A 122 -16.89 -2.34 -12.38
C ALA A 122 -16.00 -3.13 -11.42
N ALA A 123 -15.70 -4.40 -11.73
CA ALA A 123 -14.78 -5.21 -10.93
C ALA A 123 -13.34 -4.67 -11.00
N PHE A 124 -12.88 -4.24 -12.18
CA PHE A 124 -11.60 -3.57 -12.33
C PHE A 124 -11.52 -2.26 -11.52
N ASP A 125 -12.55 -1.41 -11.59
CA ASP A 125 -12.55 -0.12 -10.87
C ASP A 125 -12.52 -0.34 -9.35
N ALA A 126 -13.25 -1.34 -8.86
CA ALA A 126 -13.23 -1.75 -7.45
C ALA A 126 -11.84 -2.27 -7.04
N PHE A 127 -11.24 -3.12 -7.86
CA PHE A 127 -9.87 -3.60 -7.68
C PHE A 127 -8.87 -2.44 -7.61
N GLU A 128 -8.91 -1.50 -8.57
CA GLU A 128 -7.97 -0.38 -8.61
C GLU A 128 -8.08 0.51 -7.37
N LEU A 129 -9.30 0.82 -6.93
CA LEU A 129 -9.52 1.58 -5.69
C LEU A 129 -8.93 0.87 -4.47
N LEU A 130 -9.14 -0.44 -4.34
CA LEU A 130 -8.62 -1.23 -3.22
C LEU A 130 -7.09 -1.41 -3.29
N ALA A 131 -6.51 -1.43 -4.49
CA ALA A 131 -5.07 -1.45 -4.68
C ALA A 131 -4.42 -0.16 -4.16
N TRP A 132 -4.97 1.00 -4.51
CA TRP A 132 -4.52 2.28 -3.97
C TRP A 132 -4.68 2.37 -2.46
N ARG A 133 -5.83 1.92 -1.94
CA ARG A 133 -6.06 1.87 -0.50
C ARG A 133 -5.00 1.01 0.19
N THR A 134 -4.78 -0.21 -0.29
CA THR A 134 -3.86 -1.18 0.33
C THR A 134 -2.44 -0.62 0.41
N LEU A 135 -1.94 0.00 -0.66
CA LEU A 135 -0.62 0.63 -0.65
C LEU A 135 -0.56 1.85 0.28
N GLY A 136 -1.63 2.63 0.36
CA GLY A 136 -1.73 3.73 1.33
C GLY A 136 -1.64 3.24 2.78
N GLU A 137 -2.38 2.19 3.12
CA GLU A 137 -2.35 1.57 4.45
C GLU A 137 -0.96 0.96 4.75
N ALA A 138 -0.29 0.39 3.74
CA ALA A 138 1.07 -0.13 3.88
C ALA A 138 2.10 0.97 4.19
N LEU A 139 2.00 2.11 3.50
CA LEU A 139 2.88 3.26 3.73
C LEU A 139 2.67 3.83 5.14
N LEU A 140 1.42 3.89 5.63
CA LEU A 140 1.11 4.30 7.00
C LEU A 140 1.67 3.32 8.03
N LEU A 141 1.55 2.01 7.79
CA LEU A 141 2.11 0.99 8.66
C LEU A 141 3.63 1.14 8.81
N ILE A 142 4.35 1.30 7.69
CA ILE A 142 5.80 1.51 7.69
C ILE A 142 6.15 2.79 8.46
N ASP A 143 5.45 3.89 8.18
CA ASP A 143 5.68 5.18 8.85
C ASP A 143 5.49 5.06 10.37
N MET A 144 4.41 4.42 10.83
CA MET A 144 4.15 4.23 12.26
C MET A 144 5.15 3.30 12.93
N TYR A 145 5.57 2.22 12.25
CA TYR A 145 6.58 1.32 12.78
C TYR A 145 7.93 2.03 12.98
N GLU A 146 8.39 2.79 11.99
CA GLU A 146 9.65 3.53 12.07
C GLU A 146 9.63 4.58 13.19
N HIS A 147 8.53 5.32 13.35
CA HIS A 147 8.39 6.28 14.45
C HIS A 147 8.28 5.62 15.84
N SER A 148 7.72 4.41 15.93
CA SER A 148 7.60 3.67 17.19
C SER A 148 8.90 2.98 17.63
N SER A 149 9.80 2.74 16.68
CA SER A 149 11.07 2.03 16.89
C SER A 149 12.23 2.96 17.24
N ASP A 150 12.08 4.27 17.04
CA ASP A 150 13.06 5.26 17.51
C ASP A 150 12.96 5.37 19.05
N PRO A 151 14.03 5.03 19.80
CA PRO A 151 14.01 5.17 21.25
C PRO A 151 13.86 6.65 21.64
N PRO A 152 13.09 6.99 22.69
CA PRO A 152 13.11 8.33 23.23
C PRO A 152 14.51 8.57 23.80
N SER A 153 15.36 9.28 23.05
CA SER A 153 16.62 9.82 23.59
C SER A 153 16.30 10.55 24.90
N GLU A 154 16.81 9.98 25.98
CA GLU A 154 16.92 10.47 27.37
C GLU A 154 16.12 11.74 27.74
N LEU A 155 15.16 11.60 28.65
CA LEU A 155 14.46 12.70 29.33
C LEU A 155 15.05 12.90 30.75
N PRO A 156 15.00 14.10 31.40
CA PRO A 156 13.80 14.95 31.42
C PRO A 156 13.96 16.49 31.55
N SER A 157 12.97 17.23 31.03
CA SER A 157 12.51 18.47 31.71
C SER A 157 11.03 18.75 31.43
N PRO A 158 10.22 19.14 32.42
CA PRO A 158 8.77 19.20 32.31
C PRO A 158 8.32 20.54 31.74
N ALA A 159 7.95 20.57 30.45
CA ALA A 159 7.13 21.65 29.94
C ALA A 159 6.28 21.22 28.73
N ARG A 160 4.98 21.11 29.02
CA ARG A 160 3.80 21.28 28.13
C ARG A 160 3.40 20.09 27.25
N PRO A 161 2.08 19.86 27.10
CA PRO A 161 1.55 18.72 26.36
C PRO A 161 1.90 18.91 24.89
N GLY A 162 2.87 18.11 24.42
CA GLY A 162 3.22 18.01 23.02
C GLY A 162 1.97 17.66 22.23
N ARG A 163 1.53 18.60 21.39
CA ARG A 163 0.49 18.40 20.40
C ARG A 163 0.80 17.09 19.67
N ARG A 164 -0.07 16.10 19.83
CA ARG A 164 -0.19 14.97 18.92
C ARG A 164 -0.52 15.57 17.55
N THR A 165 0.50 15.88 16.75
CA THR A 165 0.34 16.28 15.36
C THR A 165 -0.11 15.06 14.59
N SER A 166 -1.42 14.83 14.71
CA SER A 166 -2.24 13.94 13.94
C SER A 166 -1.98 14.18 12.45
N THR A 167 -1.15 13.31 11.87
CA THR A 167 -0.99 13.11 10.42
C THR A 167 -2.31 12.67 9.76
N LEU A 168 -3.33 12.30 10.55
CA LEU A 168 -4.70 12.05 10.08
C LEU A 168 -5.28 13.24 9.31
N GLY A 169 -4.88 14.48 9.62
CA GLY A 169 -5.32 15.66 8.88
C GLY A 169 -4.85 15.69 7.42
N ARG A 170 -3.69 15.09 7.11
CA ARG A 170 -3.14 15.07 5.74
C ARG A 170 -3.77 13.97 4.89
N VAL A 171 -4.02 12.80 5.48
CA VAL A 171 -4.70 11.68 4.81
C VAL A 171 -6.19 11.97 4.61
N LEU A 172 -6.88 12.58 5.59
CA LEU A 172 -8.27 13.01 5.43
C LEU A 172 -8.43 14.14 4.40
N GLY A 173 -7.46 15.06 4.30
CA GLY A 173 -7.43 16.06 3.24
C GLY A 173 -7.24 15.48 1.84
N TRP A 174 -6.59 14.31 1.73
CA TRP A 174 -6.45 13.57 0.48
C TRP A 174 -7.75 12.81 0.13
N LEU A 175 -8.36 12.11 1.09
CA LEU A 175 -9.65 11.42 0.89
C LEU A 175 -10.80 12.38 0.55
N GLY A 176 -10.82 13.57 1.15
CA GLY A 176 -11.85 14.59 0.89
C GLY A 176 -11.82 15.18 -0.52
N ARG A 177 -10.67 15.11 -1.22
CA ARG A 177 -10.53 15.61 -2.60
C ARG A 177 -11.12 14.68 -3.66
N TRP A 178 -11.25 13.39 -3.36
CA TRP A 178 -11.86 12.40 -4.28
C TRP A 178 -13.37 12.28 -4.11
N ARG A 179 -13.96 12.96 -3.11
CA ARG A 179 -15.41 13.00 -2.88
C ARG A 179 -16.03 14.32 -3.35
N LYS A 180 -15.91 14.61 -4.66
CA LYS A 180 -16.81 15.57 -5.33
C LYS A 180 -17.52 14.86 -6.49
N PRO A 181 -18.82 14.56 -6.38
CA PRO A 181 -19.62 14.17 -7.53
C PRO A 181 -19.81 15.38 -8.46
N LYS A 182 -19.87 15.09 -9.76
CA LYS A 182 -20.19 16.00 -10.85
C LYS A 182 -21.37 16.92 -10.51
N ARG A 183 -21.23 18.21 -10.79
CA ARG A 183 -22.34 19.08 -11.21
C ARG A 183 -22.19 19.33 -12.69
#